data_AF-A0A8B9Q3Z8-F1
#
_entry.id   AF-A0A8B9Q3Z8-F1
#
_cell.length_a   1.000
_cell.length_b   1.000
_cell.length_c   1.000
_cell.angle_alpha   90.00
_cell.angle_beta   90.00
_cell.angle_gamma   90.00
#
_symmetry.space_group_name_H-M   'P 1'
#
loop_
_entity.id
_entity.type
_entity.pdbx_description
1 polymer ?
#
loop_
_entity_poly.entity_id
_entity_poly.type
_entity_poly.pdbx_seq_one_letter_code
_entity_poly.pdbx_strand_id
1 'polypeptide(L)' 'MRIIYVVFAALLMVLMATPGKGQSKKSCSGYCSRTCAKGQKGGHTEGCGKRYCCMSQRKKK' A
#
# COMPACT_ATOMS: atom_id res chain seq x y z
N MET A 1 -22.58 -28.31 17.55
CA MET A 1 -21.17 -28.25 17.09
C MET A 1 -21.05 -28.04 15.58
N ARG A 2 -21.60 -28.90 14.70
CA ARG A 2 -21.42 -28.81 13.24
C ARG A 2 -21.94 -27.52 12.56
N ILE A 3 -23.06 -26.97 13.03
CA ILE A 3 -23.67 -25.77 12.42
C ILE A 3 -22.74 -24.55 12.51
N ILE A 4 -22.03 -24.41 13.63
CA ILE A 4 -21.11 -23.29 13.88
C ILE A 4 -19.94 -23.33 12.88
N TYR A 5 -19.45 -24.53 12.57
CA TYR A 5 -18.39 -24.73 11.57
C TYR A 5 -18.85 -24.37 10.15
N VAL A 6 -20.10 -24.70 9.77
CA VAL A 6 -20.64 -24.36 8.45
C VAL A 6 -20.78 -22.84 8.29
N VAL A 7 -21.30 -22.17 9.32
CA VAL A 7 -21.41 -20.70 9.34
C VAL A 7 -20.04 -20.04 9.25
N PHE A 8 -19.06 -20.56 9.99
CA PHE A 8 -17.69 -20.05 9.98
C PHE A 8 -17.00 -20.24 8.63
N ALA A 9 -17.17 -21.40 8.00
CA ALA A 9 -16.62 -21.68 6.66
C ALA A 9 -17.22 -20.76 5.58
N ALA A 10 -18.53 -20.49 5.65
CA ALA A 10 -19.19 -19.55 4.74
C ALA A 10 -18.66 -18.12 4.91
N LEU A 11 -18.49 -17.66 6.16
CA LEU A 11 -17.90 -16.36 6.48
C LEU A 11 -16.46 -16.22 5.94
N LEU A 12 -15.62 -17.25 6.12
CA LEU A 12 -14.25 -17.24 5.62
C LEU A 12 -14.19 -17.20 4.10
N MET A 13 -15.05 -17.94 3.40
CA MET A 13 -15.11 -17.88 1.93
C MET A 13 -15.47 -16.48 1.43
N VAL A 14 -16.42 -15.79 2.08
CA VAL A 14 -16.81 -14.42 1.72
C VAL A 14 -15.65 -13.44 1.97
N LEU A 15 -14.93 -13.60 3.09
CA LEU A 15 -13.76 -12.76 3.42
C LEU A 15 -12.58 -12.98 2.47
N MET A 16 -12.34 -14.21 2.03
CA MET A 16 -11.30 -14.52 1.04
C MET A 16 -11.68 -14.04 -0.37
N ALA A 17 -12.98 -14.00 -0.68
CA ALA A 17 -13.49 -13.51 -1.97
C ALA A 17 -13.47 -11.97 -2.08
N THR A 18 -13.51 -11.24 -0.95
CA THR A 18 -13.09 -9.84 -0.96
C THR A 18 -11.59 -9.80 -1.23
N PRO A 19 -11.12 -9.23 -2.35
CA PRO A 19 -9.69 -9.09 -2.58
C PRO A 19 -9.14 -8.34 -1.38
N GLY A 20 -8.29 -9.01 -0.60
CA GLY A 20 -7.66 -8.45 0.58
C GLY A 20 -7.21 -7.05 0.21
N LYS A 21 -7.92 -6.04 0.74
CA LYS A 21 -7.71 -4.62 0.47
C LYS A 21 -6.48 -4.16 1.25
N GLY A 22 -5.42 -4.96 1.13
CA GLY A 22 -4.11 -4.84 1.72
C GLY A 22 -3.02 -4.83 0.65
N GLN A 23 -3.36 -4.66 -0.64
CA GLN A 23 -2.42 -4.05 -1.57
C GLN A 23 -2.28 -2.58 -1.18
N SER A 24 -1.49 -2.32 -0.16
CA SER A 24 -0.83 -1.06 0.07
C SER A 24 0.08 -0.80 -1.14
N LYS A 25 -0.51 -0.32 -2.25
CA LYS A 25 0.17 0.31 -3.38
C LYS A 25 0.78 1.64 -2.94
N LYS A 26 1.63 1.61 -1.92
CA LYS A 26 2.29 2.80 -1.39
C LYS A 26 3.70 2.46 -0.94
N SER A 27 4.38 1.58 -1.68
CA SER A 27 5.83 1.50 -1.57
C SER A 27 6.41 2.68 -2.35
N CYS A 28 7.18 3.51 -1.67
CA CYS A 28 7.89 4.62 -2.30
C CYS A 28 9.05 4.06 -3.13
N SER A 29 9.02 4.22 -4.45
CA SER A 29 10.12 3.79 -5.35
C SER A 29 11.35 4.72 -5.29
N GLY A 30 11.31 5.76 -4.46
CA GLY A 30 12.38 6.74 -4.27
C GLY A 30 12.89 6.74 -2.83
N TYR A 31 13.16 7.92 -2.29
CA TYR A 31 13.58 8.07 -0.89
C TYR A 31 12.59 8.93 -0.10
N CYS A 32 12.45 8.63 1.20
CA CYS A 32 11.58 9.37 2.09
C CYS A 32 12.31 10.57 2.71
N SER A 33 11.85 11.78 2.44
CA SER A 33 12.43 13.01 3.00
C SER A 33 11.36 14.01 3.43
N ARG A 34 11.70 14.92 4.35
CA ARG A 34 10.81 16.02 4.77
C ARG A 34 10.57 17.02 3.64
N THR A 35 11.54 17.16 2.75
CA THR A 35 11.50 18.01 1.56
C THR A 35 12.22 17.31 0.41
N CYS A 36 11.69 17.42 -0.80
CA CYS A 36 12.33 16.92 -2.01
C CYS A 36 13.23 17.98 -2.62
N ALA A 37 14.31 17.56 -3.29
CA ALA A 37 15.18 18.50 -3.99
C ALA A 37 14.42 19.21 -5.13
N LYS A 38 14.87 20.42 -5.48
CA LYS A 38 14.28 21.23 -6.56
C LYS A 38 14.27 20.41 -7.87
N GLY A 39 13.10 20.16 -8.43
CA GLY A 39 12.92 19.35 -9.65
C GLY A 39 12.56 17.87 -9.44
N GLN A 40 12.46 17.38 -8.20
CA GLN A 40 11.90 16.06 -7.93
C GLN A 40 10.38 16.12 -7.74
N LYS A 41 9.68 15.08 -8.21
CA LYS A 41 8.26 14.91 -7.92
C LYS A 41 8.13 14.37 -6.49
N GLY A 42 7.53 15.16 -5.61
CA GLY A 42 7.16 14.74 -4.26
C GLY A 42 5.73 14.24 -4.21
N GLY A 43 5.53 13.03 -3.70
CA GLY A 43 4.19 12.47 -3.44
C GLY A 43 4.04 12.05 -2.00
N HIS A 44 2.87 12.25 -1.39
CA HIS A 44 2.57 11.67 -0.09
C HIS A 44 2.29 10.17 -0.27
N THR A 45 3.03 9.32 0.42
CA THR A 45 2.94 7.86 0.27
C THR A 45 2.94 7.24 1.66
N GLU A 46 2.03 6.29 1.92
CA GLU A 46 1.92 5.63 3.24
C GLU A 46 3.23 4.94 3.65
N GLY A 47 4.04 4.47 2.70
CA GLY A 47 5.36 3.91 2.97
C GLY A 47 6.39 4.89 3.55
N CYS A 48 6.19 6.20 3.41
CA CYS A 48 7.07 7.23 4.01
C CYS A 48 6.49 7.87 5.27
N GLY A 49 5.32 7.42 5.74
CA GLY A 49 4.62 8.01 6.88
C GLY A 49 4.29 9.49 6.64
N LYS A 50 4.78 10.37 7.52
CA LYS A 50 4.58 11.84 7.45
C LYS A 50 5.60 12.55 6.53
N ARG A 51 6.43 11.80 5.79
CA ARG A 51 7.45 12.35 4.89
C ARG A 51 6.99 12.23 3.44
N TYR A 52 7.55 13.07 2.57
CA TYR A 52 7.32 12.97 1.15
C TYR A 52 8.16 11.84 0.55
N CYS A 53 7.55 11.06 -0.34
CA CYS A 53 8.25 10.18 -1.24
C CYS A 53 8.84 11.04 -2.36
N CYS A 54 10.17 11.21 -2.33
CA CYS A 54 10.90 11.96 -3.34
C CYS A 54 11.37 11.00 -4.42
N MET A 55 10.76 11.14 -5.60
CA MET A 55 11.16 10.37 -6.77
C MET A 55 12.14 11.21 -7.58
N SER A 56 13.38 10.71 -7.70
CA SER A 56 14.31 11.23 -8.67
C SER A 56 13.69 11.00 -10.05
N GLN A 57 13.46 12.06 -10.82
CA GLN A 57 13.04 12.02 -12.22
C GLN A 57 14.09 11.36 -13.14
N ARG A 58 15.03 10.59 -12.58
CA ARG A 58 15.95 9.76 -13.33
C ARG A 58 15.38 8.35 -13.41
N LYS A 59 14.61 8.07 -14.46
CA LYS A 59 14.73 6.92 -15.40
C LYS A 59 13.63 7.10 -16.47
N LYS A 60 13.90 7.07 -17.78
CA LYS A 60 14.92 6.33 -18.52
C LYS A 60 15.60 7.21 -19.58
N LYS A 61 16.84 6.80 -19.92
CA LYS A 61 17.59 7.17 -21.12
C LYS A 61 16.75 6.98 -22.38
#